data_AF-A0A5B9ARW1-F1
#
_entry.id   AF-A0A5B9ARW1-F1
#
_cell.length_a   1.000
_cell.length_b   1.000
_cell.length_c   1.000
_cell.angle_alpha   90.00
_cell.angle_beta   90.00
_cell.angle_gamma   90.00
#
_symmetry.space_group_name_H-M   'P 1'
#
loop_
_entity.id
_entity.type
_entity.pdbx_description
1 polymer ?
#
loop_
_entity_poly.entity_id
_entity_poly.type
_entity_poly.pdbx_seq_one_letter_code
_entity_poly.pdbx_strand_id
1 'polypeptide(L)'
;MSKNKARSKALHQTFSEIIPEMDKALNKQLLEVLMKYTERDNELIVILNEDGPNIIELKSLKPVSLLAEKLSAYSSYYHVDVVELVVKKIDFEGAYKLLKASPDVPLFKSLTELDKYLVEEFEKYGLNSFLDVDNLDYSLEKASELKNEQLINWVSDIICKREKLTLRKRFDVAVKAHYENVEKMYDTIRPLMKKLGFPEDLMTHTFSELSVFETKGWDHAIKSKIETLAKRETQYLDDAAKAENRRLVTEKLENSLAIAPTKPTRNWLHIAGIACLVVYSFMYVTNKFI
;
A
#
# COMPACT_ATOMS: atom_id res chain seq x y z
N MET A 1 18.81 11.37 32.76
CA MET A 1 19.77 10.90 31.72
C MET A 1 19.06 10.95 30.37
N SER A 2 19.66 11.49 29.31
CA SER A 2 19.04 11.43 27.98
C SER A 2 18.94 9.96 27.54
N LYS A 3 17.87 9.59 26.82
CA LYS A 3 17.63 8.21 26.33
C LYS A 3 18.84 7.65 25.58
N ASN A 4 19.57 8.50 24.86
CA ASN A 4 20.74 8.14 24.04
C ASN A 4 21.89 7.62 24.91
N LYS A 5 22.18 8.28 26.04
CA LYS A 5 23.25 7.86 26.97
C LYS A 5 22.93 6.54 27.67
N ALA A 6 21.65 6.22 27.85
CA ALA A 6 21.23 4.92 28.38
C ALA A 6 21.40 3.81 27.33
N ARG A 7 21.00 4.08 26.08
CA ARG A 7 21.10 3.14 24.95
C ARG A 7 22.55 2.78 24.62
N SER A 8 23.44 3.77 24.52
CA SER A 8 24.86 3.54 24.27
C SER A 8 25.52 2.71 25.36
N LYS A 9 25.14 2.96 26.63
CA LYS A 9 25.65 2.19 27.78
C LYS A 9 25.18 0.74 27.75
N ALA A 10 23.93 0.48 27.34
CA ALA A 10 23.39 -0.88 27.20
C ALA A 10 24.08 -1.66 26.07
N LEU A 11 24.29 -1.03 24.91
CA LEU A 11 25.07 -1.62 23.81
C LEU A 11 26.50 -1.93 24.26
N HIS A 12 27.16 -1.01 24.95
CA HIS A 12 28.49 -1.24 25.50
C HIS A 12 28.52 -2.43 26.47
N GLN A 13 27.52 -2.56 27.35
CA GLN A 13 27.42 -3.71 28.24
C GLN A 13 27.30 -5.03 27.46
N THR A 14 26.50 -5.04 26.39
CA THR A 14 26.36 -6.19 25.49
C THR A 14 27.69 -6.55 24.81
N PHE A 15 28.47 -5.55 24.39
CA PHE A 15 29.83 -5.75 23.87
C PHE A 15 30.78 -6.35 24.92
N SER A 16 30.72 -5.88 26.17
CA SER A 16 31.55 -6.43 27.26
C SER A 16 31.18 -7.87 27.62
N GLU A 17 29.93 -8.28 27.44
CA GLU A 17 29.49 -9.67 27.61
C GLU A 17 30.04 -10.59 26.48
N ILE A 18 30.12 -10.07 25.25
CA ILE A 18 30.61 -10.80 24.08
C ILE A 18 32.15 -10.80 24.00
N ILE A 19 32.79 -9.74 24.51
CA ILE A 19 34.24 -9.53 24.52
C ILE A 19 34.68 -9.24 25.96
N PRO A 20 34.87 -10.28 26.80
CA PRO A 20 35.08 -10.13 28.24
C PRO A 20 36.36 -9.37 28.62
N GLU A 21 37.39 -9.42 27.77
CA GLU A 21 38.73 -8.85 28.03
C GLU A 21 39.07 -7.68 27.11
N MET A 22 38.08 -6.83 26.80
CA MET A 22 38.34 -5.65 25.96
C MET A 22 39.20 -4.63 26.72
N ASP A 23 40.26 -4.11 26.08
CA ASP A 23 41.14 -3.09 26.67
C ASP A 23 40.36 -1.84 27.11
N LYS A 24 40.80 -1.18 28.19
CA LYS A 24 40.13 0.00 28.74
C LYS A 24 40.14 1.20 27.78
N ALA A 25 41.20 1.39 26.99
CA ALA A 25 41.24 2.47 26.02
C ALA A 25 40.28 2.18 24.85
N LEU A 26 40.27 0.93 24.36
CA LEU A 26 39.36 0.48 23.32
C LEU A 26 37.88 0.58 23.75
N ASN A 27 37.57 0.20 25.01
CA ASN A 27 36.23 0.37 25.60
C ASN A 27 35.75 1.83 25.55
N LYS A 28 36.62 2.76 25.95
CA LYS A 28 36.28 4.18 25.96
C LYS A 28 36.03 4.70 24.54
N GLN A 29 36.89 4.34 23.59
CA GLN A 29 36.72 4.72 22.18
C GLN A 29 35.42 4.15 21.60
N LEU A 30 35.10 2.88 21.86
CA LEU A 30 33.87 2.26 21.34
C LEU A 30 32.62 2.97 21.86
N LEU A 31 32.56 3.31 23.16
CA LEU A 31 31.45 4.05 23.73
C LEU A 31 31.29 5.45 23.10
N GLU A 32 32.40 6.16 22.90
CA GLU A 32 32.42 7.48 22.29
C GLU A 32 31.92 7.46 20.84
N VAL A 33 32.32 6.44 20.07
CA VAL A 33 31.85 6.28 18.69
C VAL A 33 30.38 5.86 18.65
N LEU A 34 29.95 4.89 19.46
CA LEU A 34 28.57 4.42 19.50
C LEU A 34 27.58 5.54 19.88
N MET A 35 27.97 6.47 20.77
CA MET A 35 27.12 7.61 21.13
C MET A 35 26.66 8.42 19.91
N LYS A 36 27.48 8.50 18.85
CA LYS A 36 27.15 9.23 17.61
C LYS A 36 26.08 8.54 16.77
N TYR A 37 25.89 7.23 16.93
CA TYR A 37 24.98 6.41 16.12
C TYR A 37 23.72 5.98 16.86
N THR A 38 23.65 6.20 18.19
CA THR A 38 22.49 5.83 19.02
C THR A 38 21.25 6.71 18.82
N GLU A 39 21.34 7.78 18.04
CA GLU A 39 20.25 8.72 17.78
C GLU A 39 19.30 8.29 16.65
N ARG A 40 19.74 7.33 15.83
CA ARG A 40 18.99 6.84 14.67
C ARG A 40 18.67 5.35 14.84
N ASP A 41 17.59 4.89 14.22
CA ASP A 41 17.22 3.48 14.17
C ASP A 41 18.13 2.73 13.18
N ASN A 42 19.41 2.66 13.54
CA ASN A 42 20.47 2.21 12.67
C ASN A 42 20.89 0.78 13.00
N GLU A 43 21.08 -0.02 11.95
CA GLU A 43 21.91 -1.22 12.02
C GLU A 43 23.34 -0.85 11.64
N LEU A 44 24.32 -1.44 12.31
CA LEU A 44 25.73 -1.10 12.15
C LEU A 44 26.58 -2.37 11.97
N ILE A 45 27.64 -2.24 11.18
CA ILE A 45 28.81 -3.11 11.29
C ILE A 45 29.84 -2.36 12.13
N VAL A 46 30.23 -2.96 13.25
CA VAL A 46 31.37 -2.51 14.06
C VAL A 46 32.55 -3.42 13.76
N ILE A 47 33.64 -2.83 13.28
CA ILE A 47 34.90 -3.49 12.98
C ILE A 47 35.90 -3.06 14.05
N LEU A 48 36.37 -4.01 14.84
CA LEU A 48 37.43 -3.78 15.81
C LEU A 48 38.76 -4.22 15.19
N ASN A 49 39.69 -3.29 15.07
CA ASN A 49 41.06 -3.53 14.63
C ASN A 49 42.06 -2.86 15.59
N GLU A 50 43.36 -2.98 15.30
CA GLU A 50 44.44 -2.41 16.11
C GLU A 50 44.39 -0.88 16.21
N ASP A 51 43.87 -0.21 15.17
CA ASP A 51 43.73 1.24 15.09
C ASP A 51 42.49 1.77 15.84
N GLY A 52 41.60 0.88 16.28
CA GLY A 52 40.41 1.18 17.07
C GLY A 52 39.08 0.77 16.43
N PRO A 53 37.95 1.23 16.99
CA PRO A 53 36.62 0.85 16.53
C PRO A 53 36.23 1.64 15.28
N ASN A 54 35.95 0.92 14.20
CA ASN A 54 35.47 1.45 12.94
C ASN A 54 34.00 1.08 12.73
N ILE A 55 33.15 2.06 12.45
CA ILE A 55 31.71 1.83 12.24
C ILE A 55 31.35 2.02 10.76
N ILE A 56 30.50 1.13 10.25
CA ILE A 56 29.82 1.26 8.97
C ILE A 56 28.32 1.19 9.26
N GLU A 57 27.57 2.21 8.81
CA GLU A 57 26.10 2.24 8.91
C GLU A 57 25.51 1.34 7.81
N LEU A 58 24.73 0.33 8.21
CA LEU A 58 23.99 -0.53 7.29
C LEU A 58 22.76 0.20 6.74
N LYS A 59 22.11 -0.41 5.74
CA LYS A 59 20.92 0.16 5.08
C LYS A 59 21.17 1.55 4.48
N SER A 60 22.41 1.80 4.06
CA SER A 60 22.81 3.01 3.35
C SER A 60 23.56 2.62 2.08
N LEU A 61 23.54 3.50 1.06
CA LEU A 61 24.22 3.26 -0.22
C LEU A 61 25.74 3.45 -0.09
N LYS A 62 26.37 2.60 0.71
CA LYS A 62 27.80 2.62 1.00
C LYS A 62 28.52 1.60 0.11
N PRO A 63 29.63 1.98 -0.54
CA PRO A 63 30.37 1.05 -1.37
C PRO A 63 31.00 -0.06 -0.53
N VAL A 64 31.01 -1.27 -1.09
CA VAL A 64 31.58 -2.44 -0.43
C VAL A 64 33.10 -2.30 -0.22
N SER A 65 33.76 -1.44 -0.99
CA SER A 65 35.18 -1.10 -0.80
C SER A 65 35.49 -0.56 0.60
N LEU A 66 34.52 0.01 1.31
CA LEU A 66 34.70 0.46 2.70
C LEU A 66 35.05 -0.69 3.65
N LEU A 67 34.65 -1.93 3.37
CA LEU A 67 35.11 -3.10 4.13
C LEU A 67 36.57 -3.40 3.84
N ALA A 68 37.01 -3.23 2.59
CA ALA A 68 38.39 -3.45 2.16
C ALA A 68 39.35 -2.38 2.71
N GLU A 69 38.91 -1.12 2.78
CA GLU A 69 39.67 -0.01 3.38
C GLU A 69 39.86 -0.19 4.89
N LYS A 70 38.97 -0.93 5.55
CA LYS A 70 38.96 -1.16 7.01
C LYS A 70 39.45 -2.55 7.41
N LEU A 71 39.93 -3.33 6.44
CA LEU A 71 40.43 -4.69 6.62
C LEU A 71 41.86 -4.65 7.16
N SER A 72 42.04 -5.20 8.36
CA SER A 72 43.37 -5.51 8.92
C SER A 72 43.49 -7.01 9.18
N ALA A 73 44.71 -7.52 9.29
CA ALA A 73 45.00 -8.93 9.56
C ALA A 73 44.31 -9.48 10.84
N TYR A 74 43.87 -8.59 11.75
CA TYR A 74 43.25 -8.94 13.03
C TYR A 74 41.89 -8.24 13.24
N SER A 75 41.10 -8.06 12.18
CA SER A 75 39.78 -7.45 12.28
C SER A 75 38.72 -8.40 12.83
N SER A 76 37.98 -7.96 13.84
CA SER A 76 36.77 -8.64 14.33
C SER A 76 35.52 -7.85 13.93
N TYR A 77 34.51 -8.54 13.41
CA TYR A 77 33.29 -7.93 12.89
C TYR A 77 32.10 -8.23 13.80
N TYR A 78 31.28 -7.21 14.05
CA TYR A 78 30.06 -7.31 14.83
C TYR A 78 28.91 -6.64 14.10
N HIS A 79 27.80 -7.37 13.95
CA HIS A 79 26.52 -6.79 13.60
C HIS A 79 25.89 -6.21 14.87
N VAL A 80 25.42 -4.97 14.81
CA VAL A 80 24.78 -4.27 15.92
C VAL A 80 23.44 -3.73 15.48
N ASP A 81 22.37 -4.20 16.13
CA ASP A 81 21.06 -3.59 16.07
C ASP A 81 20.93 -2.62 17.26
N VAL A 82 20.89 -1.33 16.96
CA VAL A 82 20.82 -0.27 17.97
C VAL A 82 19.45 -0.20 18.65
N VAL A 83 18.38 -0.63 17.96
CA VAL A 83 17.00 -0.58 18.45
C VAL A 83 16.73 -1.75 19.37
N GLU A 84 17.08 -2.96 18.93
CA GLU A 84 16.89 -4.20 19.68
C GLU A 84 17.98 -4.43 20.74
N LEU A 85 19.04 -3.61 20.73
CA LEU A 85 20.21 -3.74 21.61
C LEU A 85 20.93 -5.09 21.43
N VAL A 86 20.93 -5.61 20.21
CA VAL A 86 21.54 -6.90 19.88
C VAL A 86 22.92 -6.67 19.28
N VAL A 87 23.91 -7.38 19.80
CA VAL A 87 25.26 -7.43 19.23
C VAL A 87 25.56 -8.88 18.88
N LYS A 88 25.99 -9.13 17.65
CA LYS A 88 26.31 -10.47 17.17
C LYS A 88 27.66 -10.45 16.46
N LYS A 89 28.58 -11.31 16.88
CA LYS A 89 29.83 -11.54 16.16
C LYS A 89 29.53 -12.17 14.80
N ILE A 90 30.11 -11.61 13.75
CA ILE A 90 29.99 -12.09 12.37
C ILE A 90 31.38 -12.30 11.77
N ASP A 91 31.45 -13.03 10.67
CA ASP A 91 32.64 -13.14 9.86
C ASP A 91 32.65 -12.07 8.75
N PHE A 92 33.74 -12.02 8.00
CA PHE A 92 33.89 -11.09 6.88
C PHE A 92 32.80 -11.28 5.82
N GLU A 93 32.45 -12.53 5.51
CA GLU A 93 31.41 -12.87 4.54
C GLU A 93 30.03 -12.37 5.00
N GLY A 94 29.71 -12.51 6.29
CA GLY A 94 28.51 -11.94 6.90
C GLY A 94 28.48 -10.41 6.82
N ALA A 95 29.60 -9.75 7.09
CA ALA A 95 29.73 -8.30 6.96
C ALA A 95 29.56 -7.83 5.51
N TYR A 96 30.16 -8.55 4.56
CA TYR A 96 30.02 -8.31 3.12
C TYR A 96 28.57 -8.42 2.66
N LYS A 97 27.86 -9.49 3.06
CA LYS A 97 26.43 -9.69 2.73
C LYS A 97 25.55 -8.58 3.27
N LEU A 98 25.75 -8.19 4.52
CA LEU A 98 24.99 -7.11 5.16
C LEU A 98 25.22 -5.77 4.46
N LEU A 99 26.47 -5.46 4.07
CA LEU A 99 26.77 -4.21 3.38
C LEU A 99 26.24 -4.16 1.94
N LYS A 100 26.16 -5.32 1.27
CA LYS A 100 25.58 -5.43 -0.09
C LYS A 100 24.05 -5.30 -0.08
N ALA A 101 23.40 -5.39 1.07
CA ALA A 101 21.95 -5.23 1.17
C ALA A 101 21.54 -3.81 0.78
N SER A 102 20.50 -3.68 -0.05
CA SER A 102 19.90 -2.39 -0.39
C SER A 102 19.28 -1.74 0.85
N PRO A 103 19.21 -0.40 0.90
CA PRO A 103 18.43 0.28 1.93
C PRO A 103 16.98 -0.19 1.96
N ASP A 104 16.38 -0.21 3.14
CA ASP A 104 14.96 -0.50 3.29
C ASP A 104 14.13 0.69 2.80
N VAL A 105 13.17 0.44 1.90
CA VAL A 105 12.17 1.46 1.53
C VAL A 105 10.99 1.36 2.50
N PRO A 106 10.64 2.42 3.25
CA PRO A 106 9.52 2.37 4.18
C PRO A 106 8.17 2.08 3.51
N LEU A 107 7.19 1.67 4.30
CA LEU A 107 5.82 1.52 3.85
C LEU A 107 5.10 2.88 3.90
N PHE A 108 4.69 3.39 2.75
CA PHE A 108 3.97 4.67 2.64
C PHE A 108 2.46 4.45 2.46
N LYS A 109 1.66 5.45 2.87
CA LYS A 109 0.20 5.43 2.69
C LYS A 109 -0.23 6.07 1.38
N SER A 110 0.58 6.97 0.82
CA SER A 110 0.28 7.67 -0.43
C SER A 110 1.49 7.80 -1.34
N LEU A 111 1.23 8.03 -2.64
CA LEU A 111 2.28 8.34 -3.63
C LEU A 111 3.03 9.61 -3.26
N THR A 112 2.34 10.66 -2.79
CA THR A 112 2.96 11.94 -2.43
C THR A 112 3.94 11.82 -1.26
N GLU A 113 3.63 10.99 -0.26
CA GLU A 113 4.56 10.70 0.83
C GLU A 113 5.81 9.95 0.34
N LEU A 114 5.63 8.97 -0.55
CA LEU A 114 6.73 8.25 -1.18
C LEU A 114 7.60 9.19 -2.02
N ASP A 115 7.00 9.99 -2.92
CA ASP A 115 7.72 10.90 -3.80
C ASP A 115 8.53 11.93 -2.97
N LYS A 116 7.96 12.46 -1.88
CA LYS A 116 8.67 13.35 -0.95
C LYS A 116 9.88 12.65 -0.29
N TYR A 117 9.69 11.43 0.21
CA TYR A 117 10.77 10.64 0.80
C TYR A 117 11.89 10.36 -0.21
N LEU A 118 11.54 10.05 -1.46
CA LEU A 118 12.52 9.79 -2.51
C LEU A 118 13.35 11.03 -2.84
N VAL A 119 12.74 12.22 -2.91
CA VAL A 119 13.49 13.48 -3.07
C VAL A 119 14.49 13.67 -1.94
N GLU A 120 14.06 13.49 -0.69
CA GLU A 120 14.91 13.64 0.49
C GLU A 120 16.07 12.62 0.50
N GLU A 121 15.81 11.35 0.19
CA GLU A 121 16.86 10.32 0.14
C GLU A 121 17.80 10.50 -1.05
N PHE A 122 17.28 10.88 -2.23
CA PHE A 122 18.13 11.14 -3.40
C PHE A 122 19.05 12.33 -3.15
N GLU A 123 18.58 13.39 -2.49
CA GLU A 123 19.41 14.52 -2.08
C GLU A 123 20.46 14.10 -1.04
N LYS A 124 20.04 13.37 0.00
CA LYS A 124 20.92 12.86 1.06
C LYS A 124 22.07 12.01 0.53
N TYR A 125 21.84 11.22 -0.52
CA TYR A 125 22.88 10.41 -1.16
C TYR A 125 23.56 11.11 -2.35
N GLY A 126 23.21 12.35 -2.69
CA GLY A 126 23.77 13.09 -3.83
C GLY A 126 23.39 12.51 -5.19
N LEU A 127 22.28 11.77 -5.27
CA LEU A 127 21.79 11.07 -6.45
C LEU A 127 20.79 11.88 -7.27
N ASN A 128 20.28 13.00 -6.74
CA ASN A 128 19.29 13.87 -7.39
C ASN A 128 19.72 14.43 -8.75
N SER A 129 21.02 14.45 -9.06
CA SER A 129 21.55 14.85 -10.38
C SER A 129 21.54 13.71 -11.41
N PHE A 130 21.34 12.47 -10.96
CA PHE A 130 21.51 11.25 -11.74
C PHE A 130 20.23 10.42 -11.81
N LEU A 131 19.45 10.40 -10.73
CA LEU A 131 18.17 9.71 -10.61
C LEU A 131 17.04 10.73 -10.63
N ASP A 132 15.96 10.33 -11.28
CA ASP A 132 14.74 11.10 -11.44
C ASP A 132 13.60 10.41 -10.69
N VAL A 133 13.02 11.12 -9.71
CA VAL A 133 11.87 10.64 -8.93
C VAL A 133 10.63 10.51 -9.82
N ASP A 134 10.49 11.36 -10.83
CA ASP A 134 9.37 11.33 -11.76
C ASP A 134 9.53 10.22 -12.80
N ASN A 135 10.77 9.82 -13.11
CA ASN A 135 11.10 8.75 -14.04
C ASN A 135 12.00 7.67 -13.40
N LEU A 136 11.37 6.77 -12.64
CA LEU A 136 12.08 5.68 -11.99
C LEU A 136 12.62 4.62 -12.97
N ASP A 137 12.00 4.46 -14.15
CA ASP A 137 12.50 3.55 -15.19
C ASP A 137 13.83 4.05 -15.74
N TYR A 138 13.94 5.36 -16.01
CA TYR A 138 15.21 6.01 -16.34
C TYR A 138 16.24 5.84 -15.22
N SER A 139 15.81 6.02 -13.96
CA SER A 139 16.67 5.82 -12.80
C SER A 139 17.20 4.38 -12.69
N LEU A 140 16.38 3.39 -13.04
CA LEU A 140 16.76 1.97 -13.04
C LEU A 140 17.74 1.64 -14.17
N GLU A 141 17.51 2.18 -15.36
CA GLU A 141 18.43 2.05 -16.50
C GLU A 141 19.79 2.65 -16.16
N LYS A 142 19.80 3.85 -15.59
CA LYS A 142 21.01 4.54 -15.15
C LYS A 142 21.76 3.78 -14.04
N ALA A 143 21.05 3.21 -13.07
CA ALA A 143 21.65 2.33 -12.07
C ALA A 143 22.28 1.07 -12.71
N SER A 144 21.64 0.54 -13.76
CA SER A 144 22.11 -0.63 -14.51
C SER A 144 23.37 -0.33 -15.34
N GLU A 145 23.45 0.84 -15.97
CA GLU A 145 24.65 1.33 -16.66
C GLU A 145 25.86 1.40 -15.73
N LEU A 146 25.65 1.82 -14.47
CA LEU A 146 26.69 1.86 -13.44
C LEU A 146 27.08 0.49 -12.89
N LYS A 147 26.36 -0.58 -13.25
CA LYS A 147 26.52 -1.94 -12.71
C LYS A 147 26.48 -1.99 -11.18
N ASN A 148 25.73 -1.08 -10.56
CA ASN A 148 25.60 -1.00 -9.12
C ASN A 148 24.39 -1.84 -8.67
N GLU A 149 24.63 -3.11 -8.36
CA GLU A 149 23.57 -4.06 -7.96
C GLU A 149 22.75 -3.57 -6.76
N GLN A 150 23.38 -2.92 -5.78
CA GLN A 150 22.68 -2.40 -4.60
C GLN A 150 21.70 -1.29 -4.99
N LEU A 151 22.13 -0.39 -5.88
CA LEU A 151 21.28 0.69 -6.38
C LEU A 151 20.16 0.16 -7.28
N ILE A 152 20.45 -0.81 -8.15
CA ILE A 152 19.45 -1.49 -9.00
C ILE A 152 18.37 -2.12 -8.14
N ASN A 153 18.76 -2.88 -7.11
CA ASN A 153 17.83 -3.54 -6.20
C ASN A 153 16.96 -2.52 -5.45
N TRP A 154 17.58 -1.44 -4.97
CA TRP A 154 16.86 -0.39 -4.26
C TRP A 154 15.83 0.33 -5.14
N VAL A 155 16.22 0.76 -6.35
CA VAL A 155 15.31 1.41 -7.30
C VAL A 155 14.19 0.46 -7.73
N SER A 156 14.50 -0.83 -7.92
CA SER A 156 13.48 -1.85 -8.22
C SER A 156 12.45 -2.02 -7.10
N ASP A 157 12.86 -2.02 -5.83
CA ASP A 157 11.93 -2.05 -4.69
C ASP A 157 11.06 -0.79 -4.62
N ILE A 158 11.64 0.38 -4.89
CA ILE A 158 10.90 1.65 -4.99
C ILE A 158 9.82 1.57 -6.07
N ILE A 159 10.16 1.09 -7.27
CA ILE A 159 9.21 0.91 -8.38
C ILE A 159 8.06 0.02 -7.96
N CYS A 160 8.36 -1.18 -7.41
CA CYS A 160 7.35 -2.13 -6.94
C CYS A 160 6.38 -1.48 -5.91
N LYS A 161 6.92 -0.72 -4.95
CA LYS A 161 6.11 -0.02 -3.93
C LYS A 161 5.25 1.10 -4.55
N ARG A 162 5.80 1.85 -5.52
CA ARG A 162 5.06 2.89 -6.25
C ARG A 162 3.93 2.31 -7.10
N GLU A 163 4.18 1.21 -7.80
CA GLU A 163 3.17 0.49 -8.58
C GLU A 163 2.04 0.00 -7.68
N LYS A 164 2.38 -0.57 -6.52
CA LYS A 164 1.38 -1.02 -5.54
C LYS A 164 0.50 0.13 -5.04
N LEU A 165 1.09 1.28 -4.71
CA LEU A 165 0.34 2.48 -4.32
C LEU A 165 -0.56 3.00 -5.45
N THR A 166 -0.07 2.96 -6.69
CA THR A 166 -0.85 3.33 -7.88
C THR A 166 -2.04 2.39 -8.09
N LEU A 167 -1.85 1.09 -7.91
CA LEU A 167 -2.92 0.10 -7.96
C LEU A 167 -3.97 0.33 -6.88
N ARG A 168 -3.55 0.63 -5.64
CA ARG A 168 -4.47 0.99 -4.55
C ARG A 168 -5.30 2.23 -4.89
N LYS A 169 -4.68 3.27 -5.46
CA LYS A 169 -5.39 4.48 -5.91
C LYS A 169 -6.40 4.18 -7.01
N ARG A 170 -6.04 3.35 -7.99
CA ARG A 170 -6.97 2.90 -9.06
C ARG A 170 -8.13 2.09 -8.48
N PHE A 171 -7.85 1.21 -7.52
CA PHE A 171 -8.86 0.44 -6.80
C PHE A 171 -9.83 1.35 -6.03
N ASP A 172 -9.33 2.35 -5.29
CA ASP A 172 -10.16 3.32 -4.58
C ASP A 172 -11.08 4.12 -5.51
N VAL A 173 -10.60 4.45 -6.72
CA VAL A 173 -11.41 5.12 -7.75
C VAL A 173 -12.48 4.17 -8.28
N ALA A 174 -12.12 2.92 -8.61
CA ALA A 174 -13.07 1.91 -9.09
C ALA A 174 -14.19 1.64 -8.06
N VAL A 175 -13.83 1.45 -6.78
CA VAL A 175 -14.79 1.23 -5.69
C VAL A 175 -15.81 2.38 -5.56
N LYS A 176 -15.48 3.60 -6.00
CA LYS A 176 -16.36 4.78 -5.96
C LYS A 176 -17.08 5.06 -7.29
N ALA A 177 -16.64 4.47 -8.40
CA ALA A 177 -17.20 4.70 -9.72
C ALA A 177 -18.63 4.16 -9.82
N HIS A 178 -19.49 4.81 -10.60
CA HIS A 178 -20.84 4.28 -10.87
C HIS A 178 -20.77 3.21 -11.98
N TYR A 179 -21.47 2.10 -11.77
CA TYR A 179 -21.61 0.99 -12.72
C TYR A 179 -23.08 0.79 -13.10
N GLU A 180 -23.31 0.27 -14.30
CA GLU A 180 -24.65 -0.02 -14.84
C GLU A 180 -25.30 -1.22 -14.13
N ASN A 181 -24.49 -2.23 -13.79
CA ASN A 181 -24.94 -3.46 -13.13
C ASN A 181 -23.81 -4.11 -12.31
N VAL A 182 -24.16 -5.19 -11.60
CA VAL A 182 -23.22 -5.96 -10.77
C VAL A 182 -22.08 -6.57 -11.59
N GLU A 183 -22.36 -7.08 -12.79
CA GLU A 183 -21.35 -7.72 -13.64
C GLU A 183 -20.25 -6.73 -14.05
N LYS A 184 -20.61 -5.52 -14.49
CA LYS A 184 -19.65 -4.45 -14.81
C LYS A 184 -18.82 -4.02 -13.61
N MET A 185 -19.44 -4.00 -12.43
CA MET A 185 -18.71 -3.75 -11.19
C MET A 185 -17.67 -4.87 -10.95
N TYR A 186 -18.05 -6.13 -11.12
CA TYR A 186 -17.13 -7.26 -10.97
C TYR A 186 -15.99 -7.25 -11.98
N ASP A 187 -16.30 -7.08 -13.26
CA ASP A 187 -15.33 -7.01 -14.35
C ASP A 187 -14.28 -5.90 -14.14
N THR A 188 -14.66 -4.82 -13.45
CA THR A 188 -13.74 -3.72 -13.15
C THR A 188 -12.93 -3.95 -11.88
N ILE A 189 -13.58 -4.42 -10.81
CA ILE A 189 -12.98 -4.47 -9.47
C ILE A 189 -12.14 -5.73 -9.26
N ARG A 190 -12.59 -6.88 -9.74
CA ARG A 190 -11.90 -8.17 -9.54
C ARG A 190 -10.49 -8.19 -10.15
N PRO A 191 -10.24 -7.71 -11.37
CA PRO A 191 -8.86 -7.65 -11.90
C PRO A 191 -7.91 -6.80 -11.05
N LEU A 192 -8.41 -5.72 -10.42
CA LEU A 192 -7.62 -4.88 -9.53
C LEU A 192 -7.33 -5.57 -8.20
N MET A 193 -8.30 -6.30 -7.64
CA MET A 193 -8.08 -7.14 -6.45
C MET A 193 -7.02 -8.22 -6.71
N LYS A 194 -7.10 -8.90 -7.85
CA LYS A 194 -6.10 -9.90 -8.26
C LYS A 194 -4.70 -9.31 -8.32
N LYS A 195 -4.54 -8.14 -8.96
CA LYS A 195 -3.24 -7.43 -9.06
C LYS A 195 -2.69 -6.97 -7.70
N LEU A 196 -3.57 -6.72 -6.74
CA LEU A 196 -3.20 -6.38 -5.36
C LEU A 196 -2.89 -7.62 -4.50
N GLY A 197 -2.95 -8.83 -5.07
CA GLY A 197 -2.63 -10.09 -4.40
C GLY A 197 -3.78 -10.68 -3.61
N PHE A 198 -5.03 -10.41 -4.00
CA PHE A 198 -6.19 -11.07 -3.39
C PHE A 198 -6.19 -12.58 -3.68
N PRO A 199 -6.58 -13.44 -2.71
CA PRO A 199 -6.57 -14.89 -2.89
C PRO A 199 -7.45 -15.34 -4.07
N GLU A 200 -6.91 -16.18 -4.95
CA GLU A 200 -7.55 -16.57 -6.21
C GLU A 200 -8.76 -17.49 -6.01
N ASP A 201 -8.71 -18.33 -4.98
CA ASP A 201 -9.80 -19.17 -4.48
C ASP A 201 -11.02 -18.35 -4.02
N LEU A 202 -10.77 -17.13 -3.54
CA LEU A 202 -11.82 -16.24 -3.06
C LEU A 202 -12.42 -15.33 -4.16
N MET A 203 -11.85 -15.34 -5.37
CA MET A 203 -12.21 -14.41 -6.44
C MET A 203 -13.62 -14.61 -7.02
N THR A 204 -14.20 -15.80 -6.85
CA THR A 204 -15.54 -16.12 -7.39
C THR A 204 -16.68 -15.70 -6.47
N HIS A 205 -16.40 -15.54 -5.17
CA HIS A 205 -17.38 -15.20 -4.15
C HIS A 205 -18.00 -13.81 -4.36
N THR A 206 -19.23 -13.66 -3.88
CA THR A 206 -19.90 -12.35 -3.84
C THR A 206 -19.20 -11.44 -2.84
N PHE A 207 -19.28 -10.12 -3.02
CA PHE A 207 -18.69 -9.19 -2.03
C PHE A 207 -19.36 -9.33 -0.67
N SER A 208 -20.65 -9.69 -0.66
CA SER A 208 -21.40 -10.02 0.54
C SER A 208 -20.83 -11.25 1.26
N GLU A 209 -20.52 -12.33 0.53
CA GLU A 209 -19.83 -13.50 1.10
C GLU A 209 -18.44 -13.15 1.62
N LEU A 210 -17.66 -12.37 0.87
CA LEU A 210 -16.31 -11.98 1.27
C LEU A 210 -16.24 -11.20 2.60
N SER A 211 -17.36 -10.59 3.03
CA SER A 211 -17.42 -9.86 4.30
C SER A 211 -17.27 -10.73 5.55
N VAL A 212 -17.52 -12.05 5.44
CA VAL A 212 -17.43 -12.99 6.58
C VAL A 212 -16.14 -13.78 6.62
N PHE A 213 -15.28 -13.68 5.59
CA PHE A 213 -14.01 -14.41 5.55
C PHE A 213 -12.93 -13.76 6.42
N GLU A 214 -11.97 -14.57 6.86
CA GLU A 214 -10.77 -14.06 7.52
C GLU A 214 -9.95 -13.19 6.56
N THR A 215 -9.73 -11.93 6.95
CA THR A 215 -9.05 -10.92 6.13
C THR A 215 -7.53 -10.91 6.31
N LYS A 216 -6.96 -11.96 6.92
CA LYS A 216 -5.52 -12.04 7.21
C LYS A 216 -4.74 -12.18 5.89
N GLY A 217 -3.73 -11.35 5.71
CA GLY A 217 -2.90 -11.34 4.49
C GLY A 217 -3.51 -10.56 3.32
N TRP A 218 -4.75 -10.08 3.42
CA TRP A 218 -5.35 -9.25 2.39
C TRP A 218 -4.70 -7.86 2.37
N ASP A 219 -4.56 -7.28 1.19
CA ASP A 219 -4.14 -5.89 1.09
C ASP A 219 -5.14 -4.99 1.83
N HIS A 220 -4.62 -4.06 2.64
CA HIS A 220 -5.42 -3.14 3.45
C HIS A 220 -6.45 -2.37 2.61
N ALA A 221 -6.09 -1.96 1.39
CA ALA A 221 -7.00 -1.23 0.52
C ALA A 221 -8.26 -2.07 0.22
N ILE A 222 -8.08 -3.36 -0.09
CA ILE A 222 -9.19 -4.28 -0.33
C ILE A 222 -10.01 -4.46 0.96
N LYS A 223 -9.35 -4.88 2.04
CA LYS A 223 -10.00 -5.14 3.34
C LYS A 223 -10.89 -3.99 3.78
N SER A 224 -10.41 -2.75 3.66
CA SER A 224 -11.15 -1.56 4.09
C SER A 224 -12.40 -1.23 3.25
N LYS A 225 -12.55 -1.86 2.07
CA LYS A 225 -13.62 -1.56 1.11
C LYS A 225 -14.62 -2.69 0.88
N ILE A 226 -14.35 -3.92 1.36
CA ILE A 226 -15.24 -5.08 1.15
C ILE A 226 -16.68 -4.80 1.60
N GLU A 227 -16.89 -4.22 2.78
CA GLU A 227 -18.25 -3.87 3.24
C GLU A 227 -18.94 -2.84 2.35
N THR A 228 -18.18 -1.89 1.79
CA THR A 228 -18.73 -0.90 0.85
C THR A 228 -19.14 -1.58 -0.45
N LEU A 229 -18.31 -2.49 -0.95
CA LEU A 229 -18.58 -3.27 -2.15
C LEU A 229 -19.80 -4.18 -1.97
N ALA A 230 -19.95 -4.83 -0.82
CA ALA A 230 -21.11 -5.64 -0.48
C ALA A 230 -22.41 -4.82 -0.49
N LYS A 231 -22.42 -3.64 0.15
CA LYS A 231 -23.60 -2.75 0.12
C LYS A 231 -23.99 -2.33 -1.28
N ARG A 232 -23.01 -2.02 -2.13
CA ARG A 232 -23.26 -1.63 -3.53
C ARG A 232 -23.75 -2.79 -4.38
N GLU A 233 -23.20 -3.98 -4.16
CA GLU A 233 -23.69 -5.22 -4.77
C GLU A 233 -25.19 -5.40 -4.50
N THR A 234 -25.60 -5.32 -3.22
CA THR A 234 -27.01 -5.44 -2.84
C THR A 234 -27.89 -4.40 -3.53
N GLN A 235 -27.45 -3.14 -3.59
CA GLN A 235 -28.17 -2.07 -4.27
C GLN A 235 -28.42 -2.38 -5.75
N TYR A 236 -27.38 -2.85 -6.46
CA TYR A 236 -27.51 -3.20 -7.87
C TYR A 236 -28.43 -4.41 -8.10
N LEU A 237 -28.38 -5.41 -7.23
CA LEU A 237 -29.29 -6.57 -7.29
C LEU A 237 -30.75 -6.16 -7.04
N ASP A 238 -30.99 -5.32 -6.04
CA ASP A 238 -32.32 -4.80 -5.71
C ASP A 238 -32.90 -3.96 -6.85
N ASP A 239 -32.08 -3.11 -7.48
CA ASP A 239 -32.50 -2.27 -8.60
C ASP A 239 -32.82 -3.11 -9.84
N ALA A 240 -32.04 -4.16 -10.11
CA ALA A 240 -32.31 -5.11 -11.18
C ALA A 240 -33.65 -5.85 -10.94
N ALA A 241 -33.90 -6.34 -9.72
CA ALA A 241 -35.15 -7.00 -9.37
C ALA A 241 -36.36 -6.07 -9.49
N LYS A 242 -36.23 -4.79 -9.09
CA LYS A 242 -37.28 -3.79 -9.28
C LYS A 242 -37.52 -3.44 -10.76
N ALA A 243 -36.47 -3.40 -11.57
CA ALA A 243 -36.59 -3.16 -13.01
C ALA A 243 -37.30 -4.33 -13.71
N GLU A 244 -36.93 -5.57 -13.38
CA GLU A 244 -37.57 -6.77 -13.91
C GLU A 244 -39.05 -6.85 -13.51
N ASN A 245 -39.37 -6.61 -12.23
CA ASN A 245 -40.76 -6.57 -11.77
C ASN A 245 -41.59 -5.51 -12.51
N ARG A 246 -41.01 -4.32 -12.76
CA ARG A 246 -41.68 -3.28 -13.57
C ARG A 246 -41.94 -3.76 -14.99
N ARG A 247 -40.97 -4.41 -15.64
CA ARG A 247 -41.12 -4.96 -17.00
C ARG A 247 -42.22 -6.02 -17.06
N LEU A 248 -42.25 -6.94 -16.10
CA LEU A 248 -43.28 -7.98 -16.00
C LEU A 248 -44.68 -7.39 -15.80
N VAL A 249 -44.81 -6.32 -15.00
CA VAL A 249 -46.09 -5.63 -14.80
C VAL A 249 -46.54 -4.91 -16.07
N THR A 250 -45.63 -4.22 -16.78
CA THR A 250 -45.96 -3.57 -18.06
C THR A 250 -46.35 -4.58 -19.12
N GLU A 251 -45.64 -5.70 -19.23
CA GLU A 251 -45.95 -6.76 -20.20
C GLU A 251 -47.30 -7.40 -19.89
N LYS A 252 -47.63 -7.66 -18.61
CA LYS A 252 -48.97 -8.13 -18.22
C LYS A 252 -50.06 -7.12 -18.55
N LEU A 253 -49.80 -5.83 -18.36
CA LEU A 253 -50.74 -4.76 -18.70
C LEU A 253 -50.98 -4.70 -20.22
N GLU A 254 -49.91 -4.71 -21.01
CA GLU A 254 -49.97 -4.72 -22.48
C GLU A 254 -50.70 -5.96 -23.02
N ASN A 255 -50.40 -7.14 -22.48
CA ASN A 255 -51.10 -8.38 -22.85
C ASN A 255 -52.58 -8.35 -22.45
N SER A 256 -52.93 -7.77 -21.30
CA SER A 256 -54.34 -7.60 -20.91
C SER A 256 -55.10 -6.62 -21.80
N LEU A 257 -54.42 -5.57 -22.31
CA LEU A 257 -54.97 -4.61 -23.27
C LEU A 257 -55.14 -5.23 -24.66
N ALA A 258 -54.25 -6.15 -25.06
CA ALA A 258 -54.34 -6.87 -26.34
C ALA A 258 -55.44 -7.96 -26.35
N ILE A 259 -55.78 -8.54 -25.20
CA ILE A 259 -56.82 -9.57 -25.03
C ILE A 259 -58.21 -8.95 -24.76
N ALA A 260 -58.29 -7.64 -24.48
CA ALA A 260 -59.57 -6.97 -24.29
C ALA A 260 -60.43 -7.08 -25.55
N PRO A 261 -61.64 -7.68 -25.49
CA PRO A 261 -62.49 -7.81 -26.66
C PRO A 261 -62.84 -6.42 -27.17
N THR A 262 -62.54 -6.14 -28.44
CA THR A 262 -63.04 -4.98 -29.19
C THR A 262 -64.56 -5.12 -29.37
N LYS A 263 -65.32 -4.89 -28.30
CA LYS A 263 -66.77 -4.71 -28.39
C LYS A 263 -67.05 -3.27 -28.83
N PRO A 264 -68.01 -3.07 -29.75
CA PRO A 264 -68.28 -1.76 -30.32
C PRO A 264 -68.79 -0.80 -29.25
N THR A 265 -68.39 0.45 -29.46
CA THR A 265 -68.67 1.66 -28.67
C THR A 265 -70.12 1.74 -28.19
N ARG A 266 -70.30 1.88 -26.87
CA ARG A 266 -71.56 2.37 -26.30
C ARG A 266 -71.30 3.58 -25.41
N ASN A 267 -71.80 4.72 -25.89
CA ASN A 267 -72.02 6.01 -25.25
C ASN A 267 -70.78 6.88 -24.92
N TRP A 268 -70.31 7.58 -25.94
CA TRP A 268 -69.39 8.73 -25.87
C TRP A 268 -69.81 9.80 -24.83
N LEU A 269 -71.11 9.95 -24.56
CA LEU A 269 -71.63 10.87 -23.54
C LEU A 269 -71.18 10.52 -22.10
N HIS A 270 -70.94 9.26 -21.76
CA HIS A 270 -70.48 8.89 -20.41
C HIS A 270 -68.99 9.18 -20.21
N ILE A 271 -68.18 9.00 -21.27
CA ILE A 271 -66.74 9.25 -21.22
C ILE A 271 -66.47 10.76 -21.15
N ALA A 272 -67.24 11.57 -21.88
CA ALA A 272 -67.15 13.03 -21.79
C ALA A 272 -67.51 13.57 -20.39
N GLY A 273 -68.55 13.00 -19.75
CA GLY A 273 -68.96 13.40 -18.39
C GLY A 273 -67.91 13.08 -17.32
N ILE A 274 -67.24 11.93 -17.41
CA ILE A 274 -66.19 11.53 -16.45
C ILE A 274 -64.92 12.36 -16.66
N ALA A 275 -64.54 12.65 -17.91
CA ALA A 275 -63.39 13.49 -18.21
C ALA A 275 -63.57 14.93 -17.67
N CYS A 276 -64.76 15.52 -17.79
CA CYS A 276 -65.05 16.84 -17.23
C CYS A 276 -64.97 16.85 -15.68
N LEU A 277 -65.41 15.79 -15.01
CA LEU A 277 -65.32 15.67 -13.55
C LEU A 277 -63.86 15.53 -13.07
N VAL A 278 -63.03 14.77 -13.77
CA VAL A 278 -61.61 14.62 -13.42
C VAL A 278 -60.86 15.94 -13.60
N VAL A 279 -61.13 16.68 -14.69
CA VAL A 279 -60.51 17.99 -14.94
C VAL A 279 -60.96 19.04 -13.90
N TYR A 280 -62.24 19.07 -13.52
CA TYR A 280 -62.74 19.96 -12.46
C TYR A 280 -62.13 19.64 -11.09
N SER A 281 -61.96 18.35 -10.78
CA SER A 281 -61.33 17.89 -9.54
C SER A 281 -59.86 18.29 -9.50
N PHE A 282 -59.15 18.14 -10.61
CA PHE A 282 -57.74 18.50 -10.72
C PHE A 282 -57.53 20.02 -10.62
N MET A 283 -58.35 20.81 -11.31
CA MET A 283 -58.32 22.28 -11.21
C MET A 283 -58.64 22.78 -9.79
N TYR A 284 -59.59 22.16 -9.09
CA TYR A 284 -59.93 22.54 -7.71
C TYR A 284 -58.81 22.23 -6.71
N VAL A 285 -58.08 21.12 -6.91
CA VAL A 285 -56.93 20.76 -6.07
C VAL A 285 -55.74 21.68 -6.36
N THR A 286 -55.45 21.99 -7.62
CA THR A 286 -54.31 22.88 -7.95
C THR A 286 -54.54 24.33 -7.56
N ASN A 287 -55.79 24.82 -7.52
CA ASN A 287 -56.10 26.20 -7.16
C ASN A 287 -56.16 26.45 -5.64
N LYS A 288 -56.00 25.40 -4.81
CA LYS A 288 -55.94 25.49 -3.34
C LYS A 288 -54.50 25.50 -2.80
N PHE A 289 -53.51 25.38 -3.67
CA PHE A 289 -52.07 25.31 -3.37
C PHE A 289 -51.24 26.40 -4.08
N ILE A 290 -51.88 27.47 -4.54
CA ILE A 290 -51.24 28.73 -4.98
C ILE A 290 -51.61 29.82 -4.00
#